data_AF-A0A850Y3E6-F1
#
_entry.id   AF-A0A850Y3E6-F1
#
_cell.length_a   1.000
_cell.length_b   1.000
_cell.length_c   1.000
_cell.angle_alpha   90.00
_cell.angle_beta   90.00
_cell.angle_gamma   90.00
#
_symmetry.space_group_name_H-M   'P 1'
#
loop_
_entity.id
_entity.type
_entity.pdbx_description
1 polymer ?
#
loop_
_entity_poly.entity_id
_entity_poly.type
_entity_poly.pdbx_seq_one_letter_code
_entity_poly.pdbx_strand_id
1 'polypeptide(L)'
;MMQLSSRSHAIRVLNASVSNSSGTNVVCRLENGLEGSVVFVGYAPDIPQNLSCETSNFLMIKCTWKPGRPSGLYGERRTKYSLFERTSGKNVSCEVNEVSKDHVCGFPVLHDQKTYDFILGVSNPIGQAQSSLLVDIIQRVRPKTPEKLTVIGNNSTSIQLRWFINGSFAEIRLLCQIEISGSHSERKLHNVSMPGRKASTYTAQLNALHPDTKYQFRVRCSAADHFWRWSDWSRGVEQTTSEAPPARGPDIWRERSPSGESLTVFWKPLSISEANGKIVSHEVSCHLLETPLEHKVVFEPSNSTEIKLGKSNCVISVVARNHAGSSPPSSITSVELPSDNVTTDQAVAMGNGINISWDSYPNMTCGYIVKWCHSSGSEPCIVDWEKFPSNTTNAVIKSALFKPGVRYNFSLYGCKSMGYQLLKNVTGYMKELPPKTAPNFIVEETSSDSILVKWEDIPIDECRGFLKGYLLSFAKGEKDALKPRLSESGNPELKVNNITDLTKKSMKILDLQGKTSYQLELQAYTAGGLSPPNSLYVVTKEDSVGLIIAILIPVAVVVLLGVLASIFCYRKREW
;
A
#
# COMPACT_ATOMS: atom_id res chain seq x y z
N MET A 1 -6.73 42.16 74.80
CA MET A 1 -7.89 41.83 75.64
C MET A 1 -8.35 43.13 76.29
N MET A 2 -9.64 43.46 76.22
CA MET A 2 -10.21 44.70 76.73
C MET A 2 -10.96 44.37 78.03
N GLN A 3 -10.59 45.00 79.14
CA GLN A 3 -11.29 44.79 80.41
C GLN A 3 -12.64 45.53 80.39
N LEU A 4 -13.73 44.79 80.59
CA LEU A 4 -15.10 45.34 80.61
C LEU A 4 -15.58 45.65 82.05
N SER A 5 -15.09 44.89 83.05
CA SER A 5 -15.32 45.13 84.48
C SER A 5 -14.22 44.46 85.33
N SER A 6 -14.32 44.51 86.66
CA SER A 6 -13.43 43.75 87.57
C SER A 6 -13.54 42.23 87.38
N ARG A 7 -14.60 41.73 86.74
CA ARG A 7 -14.85 40.29 86.54
C ARG A 7 -15.03 39.86 85.08
N SER A 8 -14.99 40.78 84.13
CA SER A 8 -15.29 40.48 82.72
C SER A 8 -14.27 41.09 81.77
N HIS A 9 -13.83 40.27 80.81
CA HIS A 9 -12.87 40.64 79.78
C HIS A 9 -13.43 40.30 78.41
N ALA A 10 -13.18 41.17 77.43
CA ALA A 10 -13.47 40.95 76.02
C ALA A 10 -12.20 40.64 75.24
N ILE A 11 -12.30 39.67 74.34
CA ILE A 11 -11.26 39.37 73.37
C ILE A 11 -11.82 39.71 72.00
N ARG A 12 -11.17 40.65 71.30
CA ARG A 12 -11.46 40.93 69.90
C ARG A 12 -10.42 40.20 69.05
N VAL A 13 -10.88 39.28 68.21
CA VAL A 13 -10.04 38.59 67.22
C VAL A 13 -10.30 39.25 65.87
N LEU A 14 -9.23 39.75 65.23
CA LEU A 14 -9.27 40.30 63.88
C LEU A 14 -8.61 39.32 62.92
N ASN A 15 -9.11 39.26 61.68
CA ASN A 15 -8.56 38.41 60.61
C ASN A 15 -8.43 36.93 61.01
N ALA A 16 -9.46 36.38 61.68
CA ALA A 16 -9.50 34.96 62.00
C ALA A 16 -9.46 34.12 60.71
N SER A 17 -8.56 33.15 60.66
CA SER A 17 -8.50 32.19 59.56
C SER A 17 -9.71 31.25 59.60
N VAL A 18 -10.07 30.71 58.43
CA VAL A 18 -11.11 29.68 58.30
C VAL A 18 -10.81 28.51 59.24
N SER A 19 -11.82 28.08 59.98
CA SER A 19 -11.69 26.95 60.90
C SER A 19 -11.64 25.62 60.15
N ASN A 20 -10.94 24.63 60.73
CA ASN A 20 -11.06 23.24 60.30
C ASN A 20 -12.47 22.70 60.60
N SER A 21 -12.79 21.49 60.12
CA SER A 21 -14.10 20.86 60.31
C SER A 21 -14.52 20.70 61.78
N SER A 22 -13.56 20.56 62.69
CA SER A 22 -13.78 20.49 64.15
C SER A 22 -14.01 21.85 64.81
N GLY A 23 -13.83 22.96 64.09
CA GLY A 23 -13.86 24.31 64.64
C GLY A 23 -12.57 24.70 65.35
N THR A 24 -12.56 25.92 65.90
CA THR A 24 -11.44 26.50 66.65
C THR A 24 -11.84 26.63 68.12
N ASN A 25 -11.14 25.94 69.00
CA ASN A 25 -11.39 26.01 70.44
C ASN A 25 -10.94 27.37 70.99
N VAL A 26 -11.86 28.10 71.61
CA VAL A 26 -11.59 29.31 72.36
C VAL A 26 -11.72 28.96 73.83
N VAL A 27 -10.58 28.92 74.53
CA VAL A 27 -10.50 28.51 75.93
C VAL A 27 -10.04 29.67 76.81
N CYS A 28 -10.70 29.81 77.96
CA CYS A 28 -10.29 30.67 79.06
C CYS A 28 -9.59 29.81 80.10
N ARG A 29 -8.35 30.17 80.42
CA ARG A 29 -7.60 29.52 81.51
C ARG A 29 -7.91 30.23 82.82
N LEU A 30 -8.54 29.50 83.73
CA LEU A 30 -8.87 29.93 85.10
C LEU A 30 -7.88 29.24 86.06
N GLU A 31 -7.76 29.75 87.30
CA GLU A 31 -6.88 29.14 88.32
C GLU A 31 -7.27 27.69 88.64
N ASN A 32 -8.55 27.33 88.51
CA ASN A 32 -9.10 26.01 88.83
C ASN A 32 -9.48 25.15 87.61
N GLY A 33 -9.07 25.53 86.38
CA GLY A 33 -9.37 24.71 85.19
C GLY A 33 -9.42 25.46 83.86
N LEU A 34 -9.91 24.76 82.83
CA LEU A 34 -10.14 25.30 81.48
C LEU A 34 -11.64 25.25 81.18
N GLU A 35 -12.23 26.39 80.88
CA GLU A 35 -13.57 26.48 80.28
C GLU A 35 -13.48 27.09 78.89
N GLY A 36 -14.39 26.76 77.98
CA GLY A 36 -14.31 27.27 76.62
C GLY A 36 -15.50 26.93 75.75
N SER A 37 -15.42 27.38 74.51
CA SER A 37 -16.39 27.10 73.45
C SER A 37 -15.68 26.84 72.13
N VAL A 38 -16.42 26.38 71.12
CA VAL A 38 -15.90 26.14 69.77
C VAL A 38 -16.46 27.19 68.83
N VAL A 39 -15.58 27.94 68.18
CA VAL A 39 -15.94 28.95 67.18
C VAL A 39 -15.67 28.38 65.80
N PHE A 40 -16.63 28.53 64.89
CA PHE A 40 -16.51 28.14 63.49
C PHE A 40 -16.42 29.39 62.62
N VAL A 41 -15.27 29.61 62.01
CA VAL A 41 -15.01 30.73 61.10
C VAL A 41 -15.07 30.22 59.67
N GLY A 42 -15.90 30.85 58.85
CA GLY A 42 -16.04 30.54 57.43
C GLY A 42 -16.49 31.76 56.63
N TYR A 43 -16.83 31.55 55.37
CA TYR A 43 -17.28 32.61 54.47
C TYR A 43 -18.77 32.47 54.13
N ALA A 44 -19.41 33.62 53.85
CA ALA A 44 -20.69 33.63 53.16
C ALA A 44 -20.53 32.97 51.77
N PRO A 45 -21.57 32.28 51.25
CA PRO A 45 -21.50 31.63 49.96
C PRO A 45 -21.21 32.63 48.85
N ASP A 46 -20.39 32.25 47.89
CA ASP A 46 -20.23 33.03 46.65
C ASP A 46 -21.45 32.86 45.75
N ILE A 47 -21.65 33.83 44.86
CA ILE A 47 -22.66 33.72 43.80
C ILE A 47 -22.25 32.57 42.87
N PRO A 48 -23.08 31.52 42.70
CA PRO A 48 -22.78 30.43 41.77
C PRO A 48 -22.49 30.92 40.36
N GLN A 49 -21.44 30.38 39.76
CA GLN A 49 -21.02 30.76 38.40
C GLN A 49 -21.37 29.68 37.39
N ASN A 50 -21.56 30.06 36.12
CA ASN A 50 -21.82 29.15 35.01
C ASN A 50 -23.03 28.22 35.21
N LEU A 51 -24.13 28.75 35.78
CA LEU A 51 -25.39 28.00 35.86
C LEU A 51 -25.88 27.66 34.45
N SER A 52 -25.98 26.37 34.16
CA SER A 52 -26.46 25.84 32.87
C SER A 52 -27.38 24.66 33.12
N CYS A 53 -28.51 24.62 32.42
CA CYS A 53 -29.46 23.52 32.52
C CYS A 53 -29.69 22.87 31.15
N GLU A 54 -29.69 21.54 31.12
CA GLU A 54 -29.98 20.74 29.93
C GLU A 54 -30.84 19.53 30.30
N THR A 55 -31.55 18.95 29.33
CA THR A 55 -32.27 17.69 29.53
C THR A 55 -31.74 16.59 28.63
N SER A 56 -31.70 15.37 29.16
CA SER A 56 -31.29 14.19 28.38
C SER A 56 -32.44 13.29 27.95
N ASN A 57 -33.64 13.51 28.49
CA ASN A 57 -34.75 12.57 28.33
C ASN A 57 -36.14 13.24 28.46
N PHE A 58 -36.23 14.56 28.63
CA PHE A 58 -37.49 15.27 28.90
C PHE A 58 -38.28 14.75 30.13
N LEU A 59 -37.62 14.07 31.06
CA LEU A 59 -38.19 13.68 32.35
C LEU A 59 -37.53 14.46 33.48
N MET A 60 -36.24 14.75 33.34
CA MET A 60 -35.45 15.51 34.30
C MET A 60 -34.60 16.56 33.59
N ILE A 61 -34.56 17.75 34.16
CA ILE A 61 -33.66 18.84 33.80
C ILE A 61 -32.47 18.75 34.74
N LYS A 62 -31.28 18.67 34.16
CA LYS A 62 -30.03 18.63 34.91
C LYS A 62 -29.41 20.02 34.84
N CYS A 63 -29.33 20.68 35.99
CA CYS A 63 -28.65 21.97 36.15
C CYS A 63 -27.27 21.78 36.77
N THR A 64 -26.28 22.46 36.22
CA THR A 64 -24.88 22.39 36.65
C THR A 64 -24.32 23.78 36.87
N TRP A 65 -23.49 23.96 37.89
CA TRP A 65 -22.85 25.24 38.21
C TRP A 65 -21.52 25.03 38.94
N LYS A 66 -20.73 26.10 39.03
CA LYS A 66 -19.53 26.17 39.86
C LYS A 66 -19.84 26.88 41.18
N PRO A 67 -19.53 26.27 42.34
CA PRO A 67 -19.90 26.82 43.66
C PRO A 67 -19.08 28.04 44.09
N GLY A 68 -17.96 28.34 43.41
CA GLY A 68 -17.05 29.43 43.80
C GLY A 68 -16.04 28.97 44.86
N ARG A 69 -15.66 29.88 45.77
CA ARG A 69 -14.72 29.54 46.85
C ARG A 69 -15.36 28.59 47.87
N PRO A 70 -14.62 27.64 48.44
CA PRO A 70 -15.10 26.85 49.57
C PRO A 70 -15.44 27.74 50.78
N SER A 71 -16.61 27.54 51.39
CA SER A 71 -17.05 28.35 52.53
C SER A 71 -16.35 27.98 53.84
N GLY A 72 -15.72 26.81 53.93
CA GLY A 72 -15.08 26.31 55.15
C GLY A 72 -16.07 25.90 56.26
N LEU A 73 -17.35 25.75 55.93
CA LEU A 73 -18.38 25.31 56.85
C LEU A 73 -18.86 23.90 56.50
N TYR A 74 -18.95 23.03 57.51
CA TYR A 74 -19.21 21.60 57.36
C TYR A 74 -20.36 21.12 58.25
N GLY A 75 -20.81 19.88 58.03
CA GLY A 75 -21.85 19.24 58.84
C GLY A 75 -23.20 19.94 58.70
N GLU A 76 -23.82 20.32 59.82
CA GLU A 76 -25.09 21.07 59.83
C GLU A 76 -24.95 22.51 59.31
N ARG A 77 -23.74 23.08 59.39
CA ARG A 77 -23.40 24.44 58.94
C ARG A 77 -23.03 24.49 57.46
N ARG A 78 -23.01 23.34 56.78
CA ARG A 78 -22.62 23.25 55.37
C ARG A 78 -23.50 24.13 54.50
N THR A 79 -22.95 24.51 53.36
CA THR A 79 -23.66 25.33 52.39
C THR A 79 -24.76 24.51 51.72
N LYS A 80 -26.00 24.99 51.80
CA LYS A 80 -27.19 24.34 51.24
C LYS A 80 -27.57 25.02 49.93
N TYR A 81 -27.98 24.18 48.96
CA TYR A 81 -28.35 24.60 47.61
C TYR A 81 -29.81 24.24 47.36
N SER A 82 -30.56 25.14 46.74
CA SER A 82 -31.95 24.92 46.35
C SER A 82 -32.22 25.51 44.97
N LEU A 83 -32.91 24.77 44.13
CA LEU A 83 -33.31 25.21 42.80
C LEU A 83 -34.81 25.51 42.80
N PHE A 84 -35.13 26.79 42.69
CA PHE A 84 -36.49 27.32 42.65
C PHE A 84 -36.87 27.68 41.22
N GLU A 85 -38.08 27.31 40.77
CA GLU A 85 -38.60 27.69 39.46
C GLU A 85 -39.72 28.72 39.65
N ARG A 86 -39.53 29.92 39.08
CA ARG A 86 -40.35 31.10 39.37
C ARG A 86 -41.79 30.97 38.88
N THR A 87 -42.02 30.31 37.75
CA THR A 87 -43.33 30.25 37.09
C THR A 87 -44.30 29.32 37.83
N SER A 88 -43.81 28.14 38.23
CA SER A 88 -44.55 27.09 38.91
C SER A 88 -44.50 27.21 40.44
N GLY A 89 -43.55 27.97 40.98
CA GLY A 89 -43.31 28.09 42.41
C GLY A 89 -42.70 26.84 43.06
N LYS A 90 -42.28 25.84 42.27
CA LYS A 90 -41.67 24.61 42.82
C LYS A 90 -40.22 24.85 43.23
N ASN A 91 -39.86 24.27 44.37
CA ASN A 91 -38.51 24.31 44.92
C ASN A 91 -37.97 22.90 45.15
N VAL A 92 -36.72 22.65 44.74
CA VAL A 92 -36.02 21.38 44.95
C VAL A 92 -34.73 21.62 45.72
N SER A 93 -34.56 20.93 46.85
CA SER A 93 -33.29 20.91 47.57
C SER A 93 -32.26 20.07 46.81
N CYS A 94 -31.07 20.62 46.61
CA CYS A 94 -30.01 19.98 45.84
C CYS A 94 -28.99 19.32 46.76
N GLU A 95 -28.85 18.00 46.67
CA GLU A 95 -27.78 17.26 47.34
C GLU A 95 -26.52 17.28 46.47
N VAL A 96 -25.46 17.92 46.96
CA VAL A 96 -24.21 18.12 46.21
C VAL A 96 -23.05 17.41 46.88
N ASN A 97 -22.13 16.91 46.06
CA ASN A 97 -20.85 16.39 46.53
C ASN A 97 -19.84 17.54 46.63
N GLU A 98 -19.44 17.89 47.86
CA GLU A 98 -18.52 19.00 48.17
C GLU A 98 -17.13 18.84 47.51
N VAL A 99 -16.74 17.61 47.13
CA VAL A 99 -15.45 17.34 46.47
C VAL A 99 -15.49 17.67 44.97
N SER A 100 -16.68 17.72 44.37
CA SER A 100 -16.83 17.94 42.93
C SER A 100 -16.60 19.41 42.56
N LYS A 101 -15.77 19.65 41.53
CA LYS A 101 -15.52 21.00 40.98
C LYS A 101 -16.79 21.66 40.46
N ASP A 102 -17.68 20.87 39.88
CA ASP A 102 -18.98 21.29 39.38
C ASP A 102 -20.08 20.61 40.20
N HIS A 103 -21.07 21.38 40.63
CA HIS A 103 -22.23 20.87 41.34
C HIS A 103 -23.39 20.62 40.38
N VAL A 104 -24.24 19.67 40.73
CA VAL A 104 -25.33 19.18 39.88
C VAL A 104 -26.62 19.09 40.68
N CYS A 105 -27.73 19.49 40.07
CA CYS A 105 -29.07 19.30 40.62
C CYS A 105 -30.05 18.86 39.54
N GLY A 106 -30.98 17.98 39.92
CA GLY A 106 -32.06 17.53 39.05
C GLY A 106 -33.36 18.25 39.39
N PHE A 107 -34.10 18.67 38.35
CA PHE A 107 -35.44 19.23 38.48
C PHE A 107 -36.39 18.42 37.58
N PRO A 108 -37.55 17.96 38.07
CA PRO A 108 -38.49 17.21 37.24
C PRO A 108 -39.11 18.10 36.16
N VAL A 109 -39.16 17.61 34.92
CA VAL A 109 -39.88 18.31 33.84
C VAL A 109 -41.36 18.35 34.18
N LEU A 110 -41.97 19.54 34.12
CA LEU A 110 -43.38 19.77 34.40
C LEU A 110 -44.22 19.58 33.15
N HIS A 111 -45.48 19.14 33.34
CA HIS A 111 -46.40 18.96 32.23
C HIS A 111 -46.67 20.29 31.51
N ASP A 112 -46.63 20.23 30.18
CA ASP A 112 -46.90 21.34 29.25
C ASP A 112 -46.02 22.59 29.43
N GLN A 113 -44.90 22.49 30.15
CA GLN A 113 -43.97 23.57 30.37
C GLN A 113 -42.63 23.35 29.65
N LYS A 114 -42.30 24.29 28.76
CA LYS A 114 -41.08 24.28 27.93
C LYS A 114 -40.03 25.26 28.41
N THR A 115 -40.47 26.41 28.90
CA THR A 115 -39.60 27.46 29.43
C THR A 115 -39.57 27.42 30.95
N TYR A 116 -38.38 27.52 31.52
CA TYR A 116 -38.13 27.47 32.96
C TYR A 116 -37.32 28.69 33.37
N ASP A 117 -37.78 29.40 34.40
CA ASP A 117 -37.02 30.48 35.03
C ASP A 117 -36.49 29.98 36.38
N PHE A 118 -35.25 29.48 36.35
CA PHE A 118 -34.60 28.91 37.53
C PHE A 118 -33.86 29.97 38.34
N ILE A 119 -34.02 29.92 39.65
CA ILE A 119 -33.22 30.61 40.64
C ILE A 119 -32.51 29.56 41.49
N LEU A 120 -31.18 29.50 41.36
CA LEU A 120 -30.33 28.72 42.24
C LEU A 120 -30.03 29.56 43.48
N GLY A 121 -30.70 29.23 44.59
CA GLY A 121 -30.46 29.79 45.91
C GLY A 121 -29.39 29.02 46.66
N VAL A 122 -28.48 29.74 47.29
CA VAL A 122 -27.39 29.18 48.09
C VAL A 122 -27.34 29.87 49.44
N SER A 123 -27.31 29.09 50.51
CA SER A 123 -27.35 29.64 51.87
C SER A 123 -26.47 28.86 52.84
N ASN A 124 -25.86 29.57 53.77
CA ASN A 124 -25.24 29.01 54.97
C ASN A 124 -25.53 29.97 56.15
N PRO A 125 -25.13 29.63 57.40
CA PRO A 125 -25.40 30.49 58.56
C PRO A 125 -24.83 31.92 58.50
N ILE A 126 -23.90 32.19 57.59
CA ILE A 126 -23.20 33.48 57.46
C ILE A 126 -23.85 34.36 56.38
N GLY A 127 -24.52 33.77 55.38
CA GLY A 127 -25.17 34.57 54.33
C GLY A 127 -25.85 33.75 53.24
N GLN A 128 -26.39 34.47 52.25
CA GLN A 128 -27.12 33.92 51.11
C GLN A 128 -26.67 34.57 49.81
N ALA A 129 -26.69 33.80 48.73
CA ALA A 129 -26.40 34.26 47.38
C ALA A 129 -27.32 33.52 46.39
N GLN A 130 -27.53 34.10 45.21
CA GLN A 130 -28.39 33.49 44.19
C GLN A 130 -27.89 33.76 42.76
N SER A 131 -28.21 32.85 41.84
CA SER A 131 -28.02 33.01 40.40
C SER A 131 -29.30 32.61 39.67
N SER A 132 -29.65 33.29 38.58
CA SER A 132 -30.86 33.00 37.79
C SER A 132 -30.54 32.55 36.36
N LEU A 133 -31.38 31.71 35.77
CA LEU A 133 -31.29 31.25 34.39
C LEU A 133 -32.67 31.02 33.79
N LEU A 134 -32.98 31.73 32.70
CA LEU A 134 -34.13 31.46 31.85
C LEU A 134 -33.72 30.50 30.72
N VAL A 135 -34.45 29.38 30.57
CA VAL A 135 -34.10 28.33 29.60
C VAL A 135 -35.33 27.70 28.96
N ASP A 136 -35.29 27.53 27.64
CA ASP A 136 -36.19 26.62 26.91
C ASP A 136 -35.51 25.24 26.79
N ILE A 137 -36.12 24.22 27.43
CA ILE A 137 -35.52 22.88 27.49
C ILE A 137 -35.54 22.16 26.14
N ILE A 138 -36.39 22.56 25.19
CA ILE A 138 -36.40 22.01 23.82
C ILE A 138 -35.12 22.41 23.06
N GLN A 139 -34.52 23.55 23.42
CA GLN A 139 -33.29 24.04 22.82
C GLN A 139 -32.02 23.58 23.56
N ARG A 140 -32.14 22.90 24.70
CA ARG A 140 -31.02 22.42 25.54
C ARG A 140 -31.07 20.91 25.74
N VAL A 141 -31.18 20.16 24.65
CA VAL A 141 -31.30 18.70 24.68
C VAL A 141 -29.96 18.04 24.38
N ARG A 142 -29.48 17.21 25.31
CA ARG A 142 -28.35 16.29 25.10
C ARG A 142 -28.82 14.87 25.39
N PRO A 143 -29.29 14.11 24.39
CA PRO A 143 -29.79 12.75 24.60
C PRO A 143 -28.75 11.88 25.30
N LYS A 144 -29.22 10.90 26.09
CA LYS A 144 -28.32 9.86 26.60
C LYS A 144 -27.73 9.05 25.44
N THR A 145 -26.56 8.47 25.70
CA THR A 145 -25.89 7.55 24.79
C THR A 145 -26.86 6.45 24.33
N PRO A 146 -27.02 6.23 23.02
CA PRO A 146 -27.85 5.13 22.53
C PRO A 146 -27.38 3.78 23.07
N GLU A 147 -28.33 2.97 23.52
CA GLU A 147 -28.09 1.67 24.14
C GLU A 147 -28.58 0.54 23.22
N LYS A 148 -28.11 -0.68 23.49
CA LYS A 148 -28.59 -1.90 22.81
C LYS A 148 -28.50 -1.81 21.28
N LEU A 149 -27.43 -1.21 20.75
CA LEU A 149 -27.16 -1.20 19.31
C LEU A 149 -26.95 -2.64 18.83
N THR A 150 -27.78 -3.06 17.87
CA THR A 150 -27.81 -4.41 17.32
C THR A 150 -28.05 -4.36 15.82
N VAL A 151 -27.57 -5.36 15.09
CA VAL A 151 -27.92 -5.60 13.69
C VAL A 151 -29.15 -6.50 13.67
N ILE A 152 -30.19 -6.10 12.93
CA ILE A 152 -31.45 -6.88 12.81
C ILE A 152 -31.70 -7.38 11.39
N GLY A 153 -31.01 -6.82 10.40
CA GLY A 153 -31.07 -7.25 9.00
C GLY A 153 -29.67 -7.19 8.39
N ASN A 154 -29.29 -8.25 7.69
CA ASN A 154 -28.00 -8.35 7.02
C ASN A 154 -28.21 -8.87 5.60
N ASN A 155 -27.73 -8.10 4.63
CA ASN A 155 -27.73 -8.45 3.21
C ASN A 155 -26.34 -8.13 2.65
N SER A 156 -26.08 -8.49 1.39
CA SER A 156 -24.78 -8.28 0.76
C SER A 156 -24.42 -6.80 0.59
N THR A 157 -25.40 -5.92 0.38
CA THR A 157 -25.17 -4.49 0.16
C THR A 157 -25.87 -3.58 1.16
N SER A 158 -26.53 -4.16 2.17
CA SER A 158 -27.25 -3.37 3.15
C SER A 158 -27.31 -4.01 4.53
N ILE A 159 -27.33 -3.18 5.56
CA ILE A 159 -27.43 -3.56 6.96
C ILE A 159 -28.52 -2.72 7.63
N GLN A 160 -29.36 -3.38 8.42
CA GLN A 160 -30.37 -2.72 9.24
C GLN A 160 -29.94 -2.70 10.69
N LEU A 161 -29.78 -1.50 11.25
CA LEU A 161 -29.40 -1.28 12.64
C LEU A 161 -30.63 -0.98 13.50
N ARG A 162 -30.57 -1.37 14.78
CA ARG A 162 -31.57 -1.10 15.80
C ARG A 162 -30.90 -0.67 17.11
N TRP A 163 -31.38 0.41 17.70
CA TRP A 163 -30.90 0.89 19.01
C TRP A 163 -32.03 1.48 19.85
N PHE A 164 -31.79 1.66 21.14
CA PHE A 164 -32.75 2.18 22.11
C PHE A 164 -32.26 3.51 22.69
N ILE A 165 -33.19 4.47 22.86
CA ILE A 165 -32.91 5.73 23.57
C ILE A 165 -34.00 5.95 24.60
N ASN A 166 -33.61 5.99 25.87
CA ASN A 166 -34.53 6.25 26.96
C ASN A 166 -34.87 7.75 27.05
N GLY A 167 -36.14 8.10 26.95
CA GLY A 167 -36.65 9.45 27.16
C GLY A 167 -37.98 9.72 26.46
N SER A 168 -38.58 10.87 26.75
CA SER A 168 -39.86 11.32 26.21
C SER A 168 -39.64 12.37 25.11
N PHE A 169 -39.13 11.95 23.95
CA PHE A 169 -38.78 12.86 22.85
C PHE A 169 -39.92 13.16 21.89
N ALA A 170 -41.18 12.91 22.29
CA ALA A 170 -42.35 13.01 21.39
C ALA A 170 -42.54 14.38 20.73
N GLU A 171 -42.00 15.44 21.33
CA GLU A 171 -42.14 16.83 20.86
C GLU A 171 -40.99 17.30 19.95
N ILE A 172 -39.95 16.49 19.76
CA ILE A 172 -38.79 16.86 18.93
C ILE A 172 -38.48 15.79 17.91
N ARG A 173 -37.72 16.17 16.86
CA ARG A 173 -37.04 15.20 16.01
C ARG A 173 -35.65 14.90 16.56
N LEU A 174 -35.22 13.65 16.40
CA LEU A 174 -33.86 13.22 16.70
C LEU A 174 -33.07 13.14 15.40
N LEU A 175 -31.88 13.74 15.42
CA LEU A 175 -30.86 13.54 14.39
C LEU A 175 -29.85 12.56 14.94
N CYS A 176 -29.82 11.35 14.40
CA CYS A 176 -28.85 10.33 14.75
C CYS A 176 -27.78 10.23 13.66
N GLN A 177 -26.53 10.17 14.07
CA GLN A 177 -25.39 9.99 13.20
C GLN A 177 -24.79 8.62 13.47
N ILE A 178 -24.65 7.84 12.39
CA ILE A 178 -24.07 6.51 12.39
C ILE A 178 -22.69 6.61 11.74
N GLU A 179 -21.68 6.15 12.46
CA GLU A 179 -20.33 5.98 11.93
C GLU A 179 -20.19 4.57 11.38
N ILE A 180 -19.67 4.47 10.17
CA ILE A 180 -19.40 3.23 9.45
C ILE A 180 -17.90 3.19 9.18
N SER A 181 -17.20 2.23 9.78
CA SER A 181 -15.78 1.99 9.54
C SER A 181 -15.58 0.60 8.96
N GLY A 182 -15.07 0.52 7.73
CA GLY A 182 -14.64 -0.74 7.11
C GLY A 182 -13.15 -0.99 7.33
N SER A 183 -12.70 -2.23 7.09
CA SER A 183 -11.29 -2.61 7.23
C SER A 183 -10.35 -1.89 6.25
N HIS A 184 -10.86 -1.47 5.09
CA HIS A 184 -10.09 -0.85 4.00
C HIS A 184 -10.67 0.50 3.52
N SER A 185 -11.69 1.03 4.20
CA SER A 185 -12.38 2.26 3.79
C SER A 185 -12.22 3.38 4.81
N GLU A 186 -12.27 4.62 4.32
CA GLU A 186 -12.36 5.81 5.17
C GLU A 186 -13.63 5.77 6.03
N ARG A 187 -13.57 6.39 7.21
CA ARG A 187 -14.72 6.50 8.10
C ARG A 187 -15.83 7.30 7.43
N LYS A 188 -16.97 6.67 7.20
CA LYS A 188 -18.15 7.30 6.61
C LYS A 188 -19.17 7.62 7.70
N LEU A 189 -19.75 8.81 7.64
CA LEU A 189 -20.84 9.23 8.52
C LEU A 189 -22.16 9.22 7.75
N HIS A 190 -23.20 8.64 8.36
CA HIS A 190 -24.54 8.60 7.83
C HIS A 190 -25.53 9.22 8.83
N ASN A 191 -26.23 10.27 8.41
CA ASN A 191 -27.18 10.98 9.25
C ASN A 191 -28.61 10.52 8.96
N VAL A 192 -29.38 10.26 10.01
CA VAL A 192 -30.78 9.84 9.94
C VAL A 192 -31.59 10.74 10.86
N SER A 193 -32.57 11.44 10.27
CA SER A 193 -33.56 12.22 11.02
C SER A 193 -34.78 11.35 11.29
N MET A 194 -35.22 11.26 12.54
CA MET A 194 -36.36 10.43 12.95
C MET A 194 -37.29 11.20 13.91
N PRO A 195 -38.61 10.93 13.88
CA PRO A 195 -39.51 11.49 14.88
C PRO A 195 -39.18 10.90 16.26
N GLY A 196 -39.02 11.76 17.27
CA GLY A 196 -38.82 11.32 18.64
C GLY A 196 -40.08 10.68 19.21
N ARG A 197 -39.90 9.72 20.13
CA ARG A 197 -40.98 8.97 20.78
C ARG A 197 -40.64 8.69 22.24
N LYS A 198 -41.63 8.23 23.02
CA LYS A 198 -41.45 7.87 24.44
C LYS A 198 -40.81 6.50 24.57
N ALA A 199 -39.68 6.42 25.29
CA ALA A 199 -38.91 5.21 25.61
C ALA A 199 -38.87 4.22 24.45
N SER A 200 -38.28 4.66 23.33
CA SER A 200 -38.47 4.00 22.04
C SER A 200 -37.20 3.43 21.44
N THR A 201 -37.43 2.40 20.64
CA THR A 201 -36.44 1.76 19.79
C THR A 201 -36.48 2.40 18.40
N TYR A 202 -35.30 2.69 17.87
CA TYR A 202 -35.11 3.32 16.56
C TYR A 202 -34.37 2.36 15.63
N THR A 203 -34.64 2.47 14.34
CA THR A 203 -34.01 1.65 13.31
C THR A 203 -33.52 2.53 12.16
N ALA A 204 -32.45 2.10 11.50
CA ALA A 204 -31.97 2.72 10.27
C ALA A 204 -31.45 1.66 9.30
N GLN A 205 -31.77 1.87 8.02
CA GLN A 205 -31.27 1.07 6.92
C GLN A 205 -30.03 1.74 6.33
N LEU A 206 -28.91 1.02 6.29
CA LEU A 206 -27.68 1.40 5.62
C LEU A 206 -27.59 0.65 4.31
N ASN A 207 -27.45 1.36 3.20
CA ASN A 207 -27.35 0.78 1.85
C ASN A 207 -25.98 1.09 1.23
N ALA A 208 -25.71 0.52 0.05
CA ALA A 208 -24.48 0.71 -0.72
C ALA A 208 -23.22 0.31 0.06
N LEU A 209 -23.30 -0.80 0.80
CA LEU A 209 -22.15 -1.48 1.39
C LEU A 209 -21.58 -2.49 0.39
N HIS A 210 -20.30 -2.82 0.52
CA HIS A 210 -19.68 -3.89 -0.26
C HIS A 210 -20.03 -5.28 0.30
N PRO A 211 -20.28 -6.29 -0.56
CA PRO A 211 -20.45 -7.69 -0.15
C PRO A 211 -19.22 -8.25 0.56
N ASP A 212 -19.43 -9.28 1.39
CA ASP A 212 -18.38 -10.00 2.14
C ASP A 212 -17.34 -9.08 2.80
N THR A 213 -17.80 -7.96 3.35
CA THR A 213 -16.92 -6.92 3.92
C THR A 213 -17.27 -6.70 5.39
N LYS A 214 -16.24 -6.72 6.24
CA LYS A 214 -16.39 -6.48 7.68
C LYS A 214 -16.49 -4.98 7.97
N TYR A 215 -17.56 -4.59 8.66
CA TYR A 215 -17.81 -3.21 9.11
C TYR A 215 -17.98 -3.15 10.64
N GLN A 216 -17.65 -2.00 11.20
CA GLN A 216 -17.99 -1.61 12.57
C GLN A 216 -18.90 -0.38 12.54
N PHE A 217 -19.95 -0.42 13.37
CA PHE A 217 -20.98 0.61 13.45
C PHE A 217 -21.08 1.22 14.85
N ARG A 218 -21.14 2.54 14.95
CA ARG A 218 -21.45 3.29 16.18
C ARG A 218 -22.53 4.32 15.90
N VAL A 219 -23.36 4.63 16.89
CA VAL A 219 -24.42 5.66 16.75
C VAL A 219 -24.35 6.68 17.88
N ARG A 220 -24.60 7.95 17.54
CA ARG A 220 -24.85 9.03 18.49
C ARG A 220 -26.04 9.87 18.02
N CYS A 221 -26.74 10.53 18.93
CA CYS A 221 -27.93 11.30 18.56
C CYS A 221 -27.94 12.69 19.20
N SER A 222 -28.63 13.63 18.56
CA SER A 222 -28.90 14.98 19.03
C SER A 222 -30.34 15.37 18.69
N ALA A 223 -30.81 16.50 19.23
CA ALA A 223 -32.05 17.11 18.74
C ALA A 223 -31.81 17.67 17.32
N ALA A 224 -32.72 17.38 16.39
CA ALA A 224 -32.59 17.78 14.99
C ALA A 224 -32.96 19.25 14.77
N ASP A 225 -34.01 19.73 15.46
CA ASP A 225 -34.58 21.06 15.22
C ASP A 225 -33.72 22.16 15.87
N HIS A 226 -33.22 21.92 17.08
CA HIS A 226 -32.34 22.83 17.81
C HIS A 226 -31.12 22.08 18.32
N PHE A 227 -30.04 22.12 17.53
CA PHE A 227 -28.79 21.45 17.89
C PHE A 227 -28.16 22.12 19.12
N TRP A 228 -28.07 21.36 20.22
CA TRP A 228 -27.33 21.74 21.41
C TRP A 228 -26.03 20.94 21.52
N ARG A 229 -26.15 19.62 21.71
CA ARG A 229 -25.02 18.71 21.87
C ARG A 229 -25.35 17.32 21.36
N TRP A 230 -24.34 16.63 20.87
CA TRP A 230 -24.41 15.19 20.63
C TRP A 230 -24.40 14.42 21.94
N SER A 231 -25.09 13.28 21.96
CA SER A 231 -24.80 12.20 22.90
C SER A 231 -23.37 11.70 22.71
N ASP A 232 -22.87 10.95 23.68
CA ASP A 232 -21.66 10.17 23.45
C ASP A 232 -21.95 9.04 22.44
N TRP A 233 -20.91 8.47 21.84
CA TRP A 233 -21.04 7.34 20.92
C TRP A 233 -21.45 6.07 21.66
N SER A 234 -22.34 5.29 21.05
CA SER A 234 -22.64 3.93 21.52
C SER A 234 -21.42 3.03 21.48
N ARG A 235 -21.49 1.89 22.17
CA ARG A 235 -20.57 0.78 21.91
C ARG A 235 -20.68 0.35 20.45
N GLY A 236 -19.54 -0.01 19.86
CA GLY A 236 -19.48 -0.47 18.48
C GLY A 236 -20.03 -1.88 18.32
N VAL A 237 -20.74 -2.13 17.22
CA VAL A 237 -21.11 -3.48 16.78
C VAL A 237 -20.39 -3.79 15.48
N GLU A 238 -19.78 -4.96 15.39
CA GLU A 238 -19.14 -5.44 14.18
C GLU A 238 -20.06 -6.40 13.44
N GLN A 239 -20.08 -6.31 12.11
CA GLN A 239 -20.85 -7.19 11.25
C GLN A 239 -20.20 -7.30 9.88
N THR A 240 -20.15 -8.53 9.35
CA THR A 240 -19.78 -8.79 7.96
C THR A 240 -21.06 -8.87 7.12
N THR A 241 -21.10 -8.13 6.01
CA THR A 241 -22.17 -8.24 5.01
C THR A 241 -22.19 -9.63 4.39
N SER A 242 -23.35 -10.09 3.96
CA SER A 242 -23.45 -11.40 3.30
C SER A 242 -22.66 -11.44 1.98
N GLU A 243 -22.32 -12.64 1.52
CA GLU A 243 -21.77 -12.82 0.17
C GLU A 243 -22.81 -12.39 -0.89
N ALA A 244 -22.32 -11.96 -2.05
CA ALA A 244 -23.12 -11.83 -3.28
C ALA A 244 -22.45 -12.64 -4.39
N PRO A 245 -23.17 -13.05 -5.45
CA PRO A 245 -22.54 -13.70 -6.59
C PRO A 245 -21.36 -12.86 -7.13
N PRO A 246 -20.28 -13.49 -7.64
CA PRO A 246 -19.14 -12.75 -8.17
C PRO A 246 -19.58 -11.80 -9.29
N ALA A 247 -19.07 -10.57 -9.27
CA ALA A 247 -19.51 -9.50 -10.16
C ALA A 247 -19.17 -9.75 -11.64
N ARG A 248 -18.13 -10.54 -11.90
CA ARG A 248 -17.70 -10.93 -13.24
C ARG A 248 -17.06 -12.31 -13.24
N GLY A 249 -17.00 -12.95 -14.41
CA GLY A 249 -16.27 -14.21 -14.58
C GLY A 249 -14.75 -14.01 -14.56
N PRO A 250 -13.98 -15.07 -14.28
CA PRO A 250 -12.53 -14.99 -14.20
C PRO A 250 -11.92 -14.75 -15.58
N ASP A 251 -10.76 -14.11 -15.64
CA ASP A 251 -9.99 -14.12 -16.88
C ASP A 251 -9.56 -15.55 -17.18
N ILE A 252 -9.65 -15.96 -18.44
CA ILE A 252 -9.33 -17.32 -18.89
C ILE A 252 -8.36 -17.37 -20.06
N TRP A 253 -7.57 -18.44 -20.09
CA TRP A 253 -6.66 -18.79 -21.18
C TRP A 253 -6.67 -20.29 -21.44
N ARG A 254 -6.13 -20.72 -22.59
CA ARG A 254 -6.13 -22.12 -23.00
C ARG A 254 -4.86 -22.49 -23.76
N GLU A 255 -4.35 -23.69 -23.55
CA GLU A 255 -3.20 -24.24 -24.27
C GLU A 255 -3.49 -25.65 -24.74
N ARG A 256 -3.15 -25.93 -26.01
CA ARG A 256 -3.30 -27.28 -26.56
C ARG A 256 -2.04 -28.08 -26.26
N SER A 257 -2.22 -29.33 -25.87
CA SER A 257 -1.09 -30.22 -25.64
C SER A 257 -0.30 -30.44 -26.92
N PRO A 258 1.01 -30.78 -26.83
CA PRO A 258 1.83 -31.05 -28.01
C PRO A 258 1.29 -32.19 -28.88
N SER A 259 0.60 -33.18 -28.30
CA SER A 259 -0.08 -34.25 -29.03
C SER A 259 -1.35 -33.77 -29.75
N GLY A 260 -1.87 -32.61 -29.37
CA GLY A 260 -3.09 -32.01 -29.91
C GLY A 260 -4.39 -32.62 -29.36
N GLU A 261 -4.32 -33.65 -28.51
CA GLU A 261 -5.47 -34.44 -28.05
C GLU A 261 -6.24 -33.78 -26.90
N SER A 262 -5.56 -32.95 -26.12
CA SER A 262 -6.10 -32.32 -24.93
C SER A 262 -5.86 -30.82 -24.94
N LEU A 263 -6.70 -30.11 -24.19
CA LEU A 263 -6.62 -28.67 -24.02
C LEU A 263 -6.64 -28.36 -22.52
N THR A 264 -5.62 -27.68 -22.04
CA THR A 264 -5.58 -27.17 -20.66
C THR A 264 -6.21 -25.79 -20.64
N VAL A 265 -7.20 -25.60 -19.78
CA VAL A 265 -7.87 -24.32 -19.53
C VAL A 265 -7.33 -23.77 -18.22
N PHE A 266 -6.92 -22.50 -18.24
CA PHE A 266 -6.40 -21.77 -17.09
C PHE A 266 -7.32 -20.59 -16.78
N TRP A 267 -7.40 -20.22 -15.50
CA TRP A 267 -8.09 -19.01 -15.08
C TRP A 267 -7.32 -18.26 -13.99
N LYS A 268 -7.55 -16.95 -13.91
CA LYS A 268 -6.99 -16.09 -12.87
C LYS A 268 -7.97 -15.95 -11.71
N PRO A 269 -7.47 -15.88 -10.46
CA PRO A 269 -8.32 -15.63 -9.31
C PRO A 269 -8.95 -14.23 -9.41
N LEU A 270 -10.22 -14.12 -9.04
CA LEU A 270 -10.91 -12.83 -8.93
C LEU A 270 -10.34 -12.02 -7.75
N SER A 271 -10.28 -10.70 -7.89
CA SER A 271 -9.98 -9.84 -6.75
C SER A 271 -11.06 -9.97 -5.67
N ILE A 272 -10.74 -9.65 -4.42
CA ILE A 272 -11.68 -9.75 -3.29
C ILE A 272 -12.97 -8.93 -3.58
N SER A 273 -12.83 -7.76 -4.21
CA SER A 273 -13.96 -6.90 -4.60
C SER A 273 -14.80 -7.44 -5.75
N GLU A 274 -14.23 -8.28 -6.62
CA GLU A 274 -14.97 -8.90 -7.73
C GLU A 274 -15.60 -10.22 -7.32
N ALA A 275 -14.95 -10.96 -6.41
CA ALA A 275 -15.41 -12.25 -5.93
C ALA A 275 -16.67 -12.16 -5.05
N ASN A 276 -16.87 -11.01 -4.38
CA ASN A 276 -18.02 -10.74 -3.49
C ASN A 276 -18.25 -11.83 -2.42
N GLY A 277 -17.20 -12.56 -2.06
CA GLY A 277 -17.26 -13.78 -1.28
C GLY A 277 -16.06 -14.68 -1.57
N LYS A 278 -15.95 -15.77 -0.81
CA LYS A 278 -14.91 -16.77 -1.05
C LYS A 278 -15.31 -17.68 -2.23
N ILE A 279 -14.51 -17.69 -3.30
CA ILE A 279 -14.69 -18.64 -4.40
C ILE A 279 -14.46 -20.07 -3.89
N VAL A 280 -15.37 -20.97 -4.23
CA VAL A 280 -15.37 -22.39 -3.80
C VAL A 280 -15.02 -23.31 -4.95
N SER A 281 -15.52 -23.01 -6.16
CA SER A 281 -15.27 -23.82 -7.34
C SER A 281 -15.40 -23.03 -8.65
N HIS A 282 -14.87 -23.63 -9.71
CA HIS A 282 -14.96 -23.18 -11.08
C HIS A 282 -15.66 -24.26 -11.91
N GLU A 283 -16.70 -23.87 -12.63
CA GLU A 283 -17.44 -24.73 -13.54
C GLU A 283 -16.96 -24.46 -14.96
N VAL A 284 -16.37 -25.48 -15.58
CA VAL A 284 -15.78 -25.42 -16.91
C VAL A 284 -16.65 -26.25 -17.85
N SER A 285 -17.21 -25.61 -18.87
CA SER A 285 -18.00 -26.27 -19.90
C SER A 285 -17.44 -25.98 -21.29
N CYS A 286 -17.58 -26.94 -22.19
CA CYS A 286 -17.14 -26.82 -23.58
C CYS A 286 -18.31 -27.15 -24.50
N HIS A 287 -18.67 -26.20 -25.37
CA HIS A 287 -19.85 -26.27 -26.24
C HIS A 287 -19.44 -26.22 -27.72
N LEU A 288 -20.03 -27.09 -28.54
CA LEU A 288 -19.92 -27.07 -30.00
C LEU A 288 -21.32 -26.91 -30.60
N LEU A 289 -21.57 -25.82 -31.33
CA LEU A 289 -22.88 -25.55 -31.96
C LEU A 289 -24.06 -25.79 -30.98
N GLU A 290 -23.93 -25.29 -29.76
CA GLU A 290 -24.90 -25.42 -28.64
C GLU A 290 -24.98 -26.79 -27.95
N THR A 291 -24.27 -27.81 -28.43
CA THR A 291 -24.17 -29.12 -27.74
C THR A 291 -23.03 -29.13 -26.70
N PRO A 292 -23.29 -29.51 -25.43
CA PRO A 292 -22.23 -29.65 -24.43
C PRO A 292 -21.39 -30.91 -24.72
N LEU A 293 -20.09 -30.72 -24.96
CA LEU A 293 -19.12 -31.79 -25.20
C LEU A 293 -18.48 -32.29 -23.91
N GLU A 294 -18.19 -31.38 -22.98
CA GLU A 294 -17.54 -31.69 -21.71
C GLU A 294 -17.98 -30.70 -20.64
N HIS A 295 -18.11 -31.18 -19.41
CA HIS A 295 -18.44 -30.40 -18.22
C HIS A 295 -17.63 -30.89 -17.04
N LYS A 296 -16.96 -29.98 -16.34
CA LYS A 296 -16.13 -30.27 -15.17
C LYS A 296 -16.33 -29.21 -14.10
N VAL A 297 -16.38 -29.65 -12.85
CA VAL A 297 -16.34 -28.76 -11.69
C VAL A 297 -15.01 -28.95 -10.99
N VAL A 298 -14.29 -27.84 -10.83
CA VAL A 298 -12.93 -27.82 -10.27
C VAL A 298 -12.97 -27.01 -8.99
N PHE A 299 -12.59 -27.64 -7.88
CA PHE A 299 -12.57 -26.98 -6.57
C PHE A 299 -11.24 -26.27 -6.34
N GLU A 300 -11.27 -25.18 -5.57
CA GLU A 300 -10.07 -24.49 -5.09
C GLU A 300 -9.11 -25.46 -4.36
N PRO A 301 -7.77 -25.28 -4.45
CA PRO A 301 -7.04 -24.13 -4.98
C PRO A 301 -6.64 -24.25 -6.46
N SER A 302 -7.21 -25.21 -7.19
CA SER A 302 -6.84 -25.47 -8.58
C SER A 302 -7.29 -24.33 -9.49
N ASN A 303 -6.36 -23.79 -10.28
CA ASN A 303 -6.58 -22.69 -11.22
C ASN A 303 -6.58 -23.14 -12.70
N SER A 304 -6.60 -24.45 -12.91
CA SER A 304 -6.56 -25.04 -14.24
C SER A 304 -7.21 -26.42 -14.28
N THR A 305 -7.61 -26.84 -15.48
CA THR A 305 -8.07 -28.20 -15.75
C THR A 305 -7.81 -28.60 -17.19
N GLU A 306 -7.64 -29.89 -17.43
CA GLU A 306 -7.45 -30.44 -18.77
C GLU A 306 -8.77 -31.03 -19.28
N ILE A 307 -9.16 -30.70 -20.51
CA ILE A 307 -10.32 -31.23 -21.23
C ILE A 307 -9.89 -32.00 -22.48
N LYS A 308 -10.54 -33.14 -22.75
CA LYS A 308 -10.15 -34.07 -23.82
C LYS A 308 -11.00 -33.80 -25.06
N LEU A 309 -10.48 -32.94 -25.93
CA LEU A 309 -11.20 -32.43 -27.10
C LEU A 309 -10.83 -33.12 -28.43
N GLY A 310 -9.79 -33.95 -28.46
CA GLY A 310 -9.30 -34.54 -29.72
C GLY A 310 -8.85 -33.46 -30.69
N LYS A 311 -9.30 -33.44 -31.95
CA LYS A 311 -9.08 -32.33 -32.91
C LYS A 311 -10.27 -31.38 -33.04
N SER A 312 -11.29 -31.55 -32.21
CA SER A 312 -12.49 -30.74 -32.27
C SER A 312 -12.25 -29.33 -31.73
N ASN A 313 -13.02 -28.38 -32.27
CA ASN A 313 -13.09 -27.02 -31.77
C ASN A 313 -14.30 -26.85 -30.86
N CYS A 314 -14.19 -26.05 -29.81
CA CYS A 314 -15.33 -25.68 -28.98
C CYS A 314 -15.17 -24.29 -28.38
N VAL A 315 -16.29 -23.74 -27.91
CA VAL A 315 -16.31 -22.56 -27.06
C VAL A 315 -16.31 -23.02 -25.61
N ILE A 316 -15.24 -22.66 -24.91
CA ILE A 316 -15.03 -22.96 -23.49
C ILE A 316 -15.65 -21.83 -22.70
N SER A 317 -16.43 -22.17 -21.68
CA SER A 317 -17.00 -21.25 -20.72
C SER A 317 -16.54 -21.62 -19.32
N VAL A 318 -16.08 -20.63 -18.56
CA VAL A 318 -15.69 -20.80 -17.15
C VAL A 318 -16.53 -19.87 -16.29
N VAL A 319 -17.14 -20.44 -15.26
CA VAL A 319 -17.98 -19.75 -14.29
C VAL A 319 -17.41 -19.96 -12.89
N ALA A 320 -17.10 -18.89 -12.17
CA ALA A 320 -16.67 -18.96 -10.78
C ALA A 320 -17.89 -19.01 -9.85
N ARG A 321 -17.82 -19.81 -8.77
CA ARG A 321 -18.94 -20.00 -7.83
C ARG A 321 -18.51 -19.75 -6.39
N ASN A 322 -19.29 -18.95 -5.66
CA ASN A 322 -19.21 -18.79 -4.21
C ASN A 322 -20.49 -19.30 -3.53
N HIS A 323 -20.67 -19.06 -2.23
CA HIS A 323 -21.85 -19.57 -1.51
C HIS A 323 -23.14 -18.81 -1.86
N ALA A 324 -23.03 -17.58 -2.36
CA ALA A 324 -24.17 -16.77 -2.78
C ALA A 324 -24.62 -17.05 -4.22
N GLY A 325 -23.74 -17.53 -5.09
CA GLY A 325 -24.09 -17.94 -6.45
C GLY A 325 -22.92 -18.02 -7.42
N SER A 326 -23.26 -17.95 -8.71
CA SER A 326 -22.33 -18.08 -9.83
C SER A 326 -22.04 -16.73 -10.50
N SER A 327 -20.83 -16.57 -11.01
CA SER A 327 -20.44 -15.43 -11.83
C SER A 327 -21.12 -15.46 -13.21
N PRO A 328 -21.16 -14.34 -13.94
CA PRO A 328 -21.32 -14.37 -15.39
C PRO A 328 -20.25 -15.27 -16.03
N PRO A 329 -20.55 -15.98 -17.15
CA PRO A 329 -19.59 -16.83 -17.82
C PRO A 329 -18.49 -16.01 -18.51
N SER A 330 -17.26 -16.49 -18.42
CA SER A 330 -16.17 -16.04 -19.29
C SER A 330 -15.96 -17.06 -20.39
N SER A 331 -15.91 -16.61 -21.64
CA SER A 331 -15.86 -17.52 -22.79
C SER A 331 -14.64 -17.30 -23.68
N ILE A 332 -14.06 -18.40 -24.16
CA ILE A 332 -12.90 -18.43 -25.05
C ILE A 332 -13.06 -19.57 -26.06
N THR A 333 -12.73 -19.31 -27.33
CA THR A 333 -12.72 -20.36 -28.36
C THR A 333 -11.41 -21.14 -28.33
N SER A 334 -11.48 -22.44 -28.57
CA SER A 334 -10.29 -23.29 -28.73
C SER A 334 -9.54 -23.06 -30.05
N VAL A 335 -10.10 -22.28 -30.98
CA VAL A 335 -9.54 -22.05 -32.32
C VAL A 335 -8.30 -21.15 -32.24
N GLU A 336 -7.23 -21.59 -32.87
CA GLU A 336 -6.01 -20.80 -33.12
C GLU A 336 -5.93 -20.50 -34.62
N LEU A 337 -5.83 -19.22 -34.95
CA LEU A 337 -5.76 -18.76 -36.32
C LEU A 337 -4.31 -18.82 -36.83
N PRO A 338 -4.09 -19.14 -38.12
CA PRO A 338 -2.76 -19.12 -38.70
C PRO A 338 -2.15 -17.72 -38.58
N SER A 339 -0.85 -17.67 -38.37
CA SER A 339 -0.11 -16.43 -38.13
C SER A 339 0.98 -16.29 -39.18
N ASP A 340 0.87 -15.27 -40.02
CA ASP A 340 1.82 -14.99 -41.09
C ASP A 340 2.82 -13.91 -40.63
N ASN A 341 4.11 -14.13 -40.86
CA ASN A 341 5.19 -13.17 -40.57
C ASN A 341 5.29 -12.69 -39.10
N VAL A 342 5.34 -13.63 -38.15
CA VAL A 342 5.54 -13.29 -36.72
C VAL A 342 6.94 -12.71 -36.50
N THR A 343 7.00 -11.43 -36.17
CA THR A 343 8.26 -10.74 -35.82
C THR A 343 8.61 -10.96 -34.35
N THR A 344 9.89 -10.85 -34.01
CA THR A 344 10.38 -10.93 -32.63
C THR A 344 11.03 -9.61 -32.22
N ASP A 345 10.40 -8.92 -31.28
CA ASP A 345 10.90 -7.63 -30.76
C ASP A 345 11.65 -7.78 -29.43
N GLN A 346 12.35 -6.72 -29.04
CA GLN A 346 12.95 -6.60 -27.72
C GLN A 346 12.08 -5.70 -26.82
N ALA A 347 11.68 -6.21 -25.66
CA ALA A 347 10.98 -5.44 -24.64
C ALA A 347 11.94 -4.53 -23.87
N VAL A 348 11.38 -3.49 -23.27
CA VAL A 348 12.14 -2.51 -22.48
C VAL A 348 11.93 -2.78 -20.99
N ALA A 349 13.02 -2.87 -20.22
CA ALA A 349 12.93 -2.96 -18.76
C ALA A 349 12.37 -1.65 -18.17
N MET A 350 11.35 -1.74 -17.30
CA MET A 350 10.72 -0.57 -16.68
C MET A 350 10.45 -0.82 -15.19
N GLY A 351 11.31 -0.26 -14.33
CA GLY A 351 11.22 -0.44 -12.88
C GLY A 351 11.44 -1.91 -12.48
N ASN A 352 10.39 -2.55 -11.96
CA ASN A 352 10.36 -3.98 -11.60
C ASN A 352 9.53 -4.83 -12.58
N GLY A 353 9.31 -4.34 -13.80
CA GLY A 353 8.55 -5.03 -14.84
C GLY A 353 9.20 -4.94 -16.22
N ILE A 354 8.57 -5.59 -17.18
CA ILE A 354 8.98 -5.63 -18.59
C ILE A 354 7.90 -4.95 -19.40
N ASN A 355 8.24 -3.82 -20.03
CA ASN A 355 7.33 -3.07 -20.89
C ASN A 355 7.32 -3.66 -22.29
N ILE A 356 6.14 -4.06 -22.74
CA ILE A 356 5.89 -4.64 -24.05
C ILE A 356 4.97 -3.69 -24.79
N SER A 357 5.36 -3.27 -25.99
CA SER A 357 4.58 -2.40 -26.86
C SER A 357 4.32 -3.07 -28.20
N TRP A 358 3.13 -2.87 -28.73
CA TRP A 358 2.69 -3.41 -30.01
C TRP A 358 1.84 -2.40 -30.78
N ASP A 359 1.73 -2.61 -32.10
CA ASP A 359 0.97 -1.74 -32.98
C ASP A 359 -0.54 -1.88 -32.71
N SER A 360 -1.31 -0.85 -33.07
CA SER A 360 -2.77 -0.93 -32.99
C SER A 360 -3.30 -1.85 -34.09
N TYR A 361 -3.96 -2.95 -33.71
CA TYR A 361 -4.58 -3.88 -34.64
C TYR A 361 -6.11 -3.66 -34.69
N PRO A 362 -6.65 -2.92 -35.68
CA PRO A 362 -8.08 -2.53 -35.71
C PRO A 362 -9.04 -3.71 -35.85
N ASN A 363 -8.56 -4.87 -36.32
CA ASN A 363 -9.37 -6.08 -36.50
C ASN A 363 -9.53 -6.89 -35.20
N MET A 364 -9.04 -6.40 -34.06
CA MET A 364 -9.12 -7.09 -32.76
C MET A 364 -10.40 -6.70 -32.03
N THR A 365 -11.24 -7.70 -31.75
CA THR A 365 -12.60 -7.48 -31.24
C THR A 365 -12.70 -7.61 -29.72
N CYS A 366 -11.92 -8.50 -29.10
CA CYS A 366 -12.08 -8.82 -27.67
C CYS A 366 -10.82 -8.64 -26.80
N GLY A 367 -9.77 -8.01 -27.36
CA GLY A 367 -8.55 -7.66 -26.63
C GLY A 367 -7.33 -8.48 -27.02
N TYR A 368 -6.33 -8.45 -26.14
CA TYR A 368 -5.04 -9.11 -26.30
C TYR A 368 -4.75 -10.02 -25.11
N ILE A 369 -3.95 -11.04 -25.34
CA ILE A 369 -3.36 -11.88 -24.30
C ILE A 369 -1.85 -11.84 -24.48
N VAL A 370 -1.13 -11.54 -23.42
CA VAL A 370 0.33 -11.70 -23.40
C VAL A 370 0.63 -12.94 -22.58
N LYS A 371 1.17 -13.96 -23.24
CA LYS A 371 1.70 -15.18 -22.61
C LYS A 371 3.20 -15.03 -22.44
N TRP A 372 3.78 -15.52 -21.35
CA TRP A 372 5.23 -15.55 -21.19
C TRP A 372 5.77 -16.77 -20.45
N CYS A 373 7.05 -17.03 -20.70
CA CYS A 373 7.81 -18.15 -20.16
C CYS A 373 9.31 -17.80 -20.20
N HIS A 374 10.12 -18.41 -19.33
CA HIS A 374 11.58 -18.23 -19.38
C HIS A 374 12.18 -18.86 -20.64
N SER A 375 13.26 -18.28 -21.17
CA SER A 375 13.83 -18.71 -22.45
C SER A 375 14.79 -19.91 -22.34
N SER A 376 15.05 -20.46 -21.15
CA SER A 376 16.02 -21.55 -20.97
C SER A 376 15.48 -22.85 -21.56
N GLY A 377 16.26 -23.50 -22.42
CA GLY A 377 15.86 -24.63 -23.27
C GLY A 377 15.56 -25.96 -22.57
N SER A 378 15.35 -25.97 -21.26
CA SER A 378 14.87 -27.14 -20.51
C SER A 378 13.36 -27.00 -20.25
N GLU A 379 12.55 -27.74 -21.00
CA GLU A 379 11.13 -27.94 -20.68
C GLU A 379 10.95 -28.63 -19.32
N PRO A 380 9.80 -28.42 -18.63
CA PRO A 380 8.69 -27.55 -19.00
C PRO A 380 8.72 -26.22 -18.23
N CYS A 381 8.57 -25.11 -18.95
CA CYS A 381 8.45 -23.81 -18.32
C CYS A 381 7.06 -23.58 -17.71
N ILE A 382 7.02 -22.89 -16.57
CA ILE A 382 5.75 -22.43 -15.99
C ILE A 382 5.28 -21.26 -16.84
N VAL A 383 4.27 -21.50 -17.67
CA VAL A 383 3.63 -20.47 -18.47
C VAL A 383 2.76 -19.60 -17.58
N ASP A 384 2.92 -18.29 -17.73
CA ASP A 384 2.06 -17.30 -17.11
C ASP A 384 1.54 -16.33 -18.19
N TRP A 385 0.45 -15.63 -17.90
CA TRP A 385 -0.26 -14.83 -18.89
C TRP A 385 -1.13 -13.76 -18.26
N GLU A 386 -1.46 -12.73 -19.06
CA GLU A 386 -2.33 -11.62 -18.67
C GLU A 386 -3.18 -11.15 -19.86
N LYS A 387 -4.39 -10.69 -19.56
CA LYS A 387 -5.37 -10.22 -20.55
C LYS A 387 -5.46 -8.70 -20.55
N PHE A 388 -5.50 -8.13 -21.74
CA PHE A 388 -5.59 -6.69 -21.96
C PHE A 388 -6.78 -6.31 -22.86
N PRO A 389 -7.43 -5.17 -22.62
CA PRO A 389 -8.47 -4.64 -23.49
C PRO A 389 -7.97 -4.31 -24.91
N SER A 390 -8.87 -4.24 -25.89
CA SER A 390 -8.53 -4.03 -27.32
C SER A 390 -7.95 -2.65 -27.65
N ASN A 391 -8.16 -1.65 -26.79
CA ASN A 391 -7.60 -0.31 -26.94
C ASN A 391 -6.17 -0.17 -26.38
N THR A 392 -5.59 -1.25 -25.84
CA THR A 392 -4.26 -1.24 -25.24
C THR A 392 -3.18 -1.53 -26.28
N THR A 393 -2.15 -0.71 -26.34
CA THR A 393 -0.99 -0.86 -27.25
C THR A 393 0.34 -1.07 -26.51
N ASN A 394 0.34 -0.94 -25.18
CA ASN A 394 1.49 -1.28 -24.36
C ASN A 394 1.06 -1.80 -22.98
N ALA A 395 1.92 -2.58 -22.34
CA ALA A 395 1.71 -3.06 -20.99
C ALA A 395 3.04 -3.32 -20.28
N VAL A 396 3.11 -2.95 -19.00
CA VAL A 396 4.24 -3.30 -18.13
C VAL A 396 3.89 -4.58 -17.38
N ILE A 397 4.40 -5.71 -17.86
CA ILE A 397 4.18 -7.01 -17.23
C ILE A 397 5.00 -7.07 -15.95
N LYS A 398 4.35 -7.45 -14.84
CA LYS A 398 4.99 -7.64 -13.54
C LYS A 398 4.69 -9.04 -13.04
N SER A 399 5.73 -9.74 -12.60
CA SER A 399 5.59 -11.05 -11.99
C SER A 399 6.60 -11.19 -10.85
N ALA A 400 6.16 -11.76 -9.74
CA ALA A 400 7.06 -12.11 -8.63
C ALA A 400 8.09 -13.18 -9.05
N LEU A 401 7.86 -13.89 -10.16
CA LEU A 401 8.76 -14.90 -10.71
C LEU A 401 9.88 -14.30 -11.58
N PHE A 402 9.81 -13.00 -11.90
CA PHE A 402 10.85 -12.36 -12.69
C PHE A 402 12.17 -12.23 -11.92
N LYS A 403 13.24 -12.68 -12.54
CA LYS A 403 14.60 -12.66 -11.98
C LYS A 403 15.52 -11.78 -12.83
N PRO A 404 16.39 -10.95 -12.21
CA PRO A 404 17.44 -10.23 -12.91
C PRO A 404 18.35 -11.18 -13.70
N GLY A 405 18.73 -10.80 -14.92
CA GLY A 405 19.59 -11.58 -15.80
C GLY A 405 18.94 -12.79 -16.47
N VAL A 406 17.63 -13.03 -16.31
CA VAL A 406 16.91 -14.10 -16.99
C VAL A 406 16.13 -13.54 -18.18
N ARG A 407 16.26 -14.19 -19.34
CA ARG A 407 15.52 -13.84 -20.56
C ARG A 407 14.15 -14.48 -20.53
N TYR A 408 13.13 -13.69 -20.81
CA TYR A 408 11.74 -14.15 -20.94
C TYR A 408 11.28 -13.99 -22.38
N ASN A 409 10.55 -14.99 -22.86
CA ASN A 409 9.88 -14.99 -24.15
C ASN A 409 8.40 -14.72 -23.92
N PHE A 410 7.89 -13.74 -24.64
CA PHE A 410 6.51 -13.29 -24.61
C PHE A 410 5.88 -13.56 -25.97
N SER A 411 4.63 -13.99 -25.96
CA SER A 411 3.82 -14.20 -27.16
C SER A 411 2.55 -13.39 -27.01
N LEU A 412 2.37 -12.41 -27.91
CA LEU A 412 1.21 -11.55 -27.97
C LEU A 412 0.16 -12.18 -28.89
N TYR A 413 -0.97 -12.56 -28.30
CA TYR A 413 -2.13 -13.06 -29.01
C TYR A 413 -3.20 -11.98 -29.12
N GLY A 414 -3.76 -11.83 -30.32
CA GLY A 414 -4.89 -10.96 -30.58
C GLY A 414 -6.18 -11.73 -30.76
N CYS A 415 -7.27 -11.25 -30.15
CA CYS A 415 -8.58 -11.85 -30.29
C CYS A 415 -9.34 -11.35 -31.53
N LYS A 416 -9.72 -12.27 -32.42
CA LYS A 416 -10.62 -12.05 -33.57
C LYS A 416 -11.95 -12.77 -33.34
N SER A 417 -12.95 -12.46 -34.17
CA SER A 417 -14.30 -13.06 -34.10
C SER A 417 -14.33 -14.59 -34.10
N MET A 418 -13.37 -15.24 -34.78
CA MET A 418 -13.33 -16.70 -34.92
C MET A 418 -12.27 -17.40 -34.05
N GLY A 419 -11.37 -16.67 -33.39
CA GLY A 419 -10.17 -17.27 -32.81
C GLY A 419 -9.14 -16.28 -32.28
N TYR A 420 -8.10 -16.83 -31.65
CA TYR A 420 -6.91 -16.06 -31.27
C TYR A 420 -5.82 -16.24 -32.33
N GLN A 421 -5.11 -15.17 -32.65
CA GLN A 421 -3.99 -15.18 -33.59
C GLN A 421 -2.72 -14.74 -32.89
N LEU A 422 -1.60 -15.42 -33.11
CA LEU A 422 -0.30 -14.94 -32.65
C LEU A 422 0.12 -13.75 -33.51
N LEU A 423 0.25 -12.58 -32.89
CA LEU A 423 0.59 -11.34 -33.59
C LEU A 423 2.09 -11.08 -33.57
N LYS A 424 2.73 -11.33 -32.43
CA LYS A 424 4.12 -10.93 -32.21
C LYS A 424 4.76 -11.77 -31.11
N ASN A 425 6.04 -12.07 -31.27
CA ASN A 425 6.87 -12.54 -30.17
C ASN A 425 7.71 -11.39 -29.65
N VAL A 426 7.99 -11.38 -28.36
CA VAL A 426 8.82 -10.36 -27.73
C VAL A 426 9.75 -11.05 -26.76
N THR A 427 11.01 -10.65 -26.71
CA THR A 427 11.95 -11.15 -25.71
C THR A 427 12.40 -10.01 -24.82
N GLY A 428 12.62 -10.28 -23.54
CA GLY A 428 12.93 -9.21 -22.59
C GLY A 428 13.60 -9.69 -21.32
N TYR A 429 14.24 -8.75 -20.64
CA TYR A 429 14.80 -8.92 -19.31
C TYR A 429 14.12 -7.90 -18.39
N MET A 430 13.75 -8.32 -17.17
CA MET A 430 13.28 -7.37 -16.16
C MET A 430 14.43 -6.43 -15.73
N LYS A 431 15.65 -6.96 -15.68
CA LYS A 431 16.87 -6.23 -15.43
C LYS A 431 18.04 -6.95 -16.07
N GLU A 432 18.76 -6.30 -16.97
CA GLU A 432 19.98 -6.83 -17.57
C GLU A 432 21.14 -6.79 -16.56
N LEU A 433 22.01 -7.78 -16.63
CA LEU A 433 23.24 -7.89 -15.85
C LEU A 433 24.44 -8.12 -16.79
N PRO A 434 25.68 -7.88 -16.34
CA PRO A 434 26.86 -8.24 -17.13
C PRO A 434 26.86 -9.73 -17.47
N PRO A 435 27.45 -10.18 -18.59
CA PRO A 435 27.62 -11.61 -18.86
C PRO A 435 28.34 -12.31 -17.71
N LYS A 436 27.95 -13.56 -17.44
CA LYS A 436 28.50 -14.38 -16.35
C LYS A 436 29.90 -14.86 -16.68
N THR A 437 30.09 -15.26 -17.93
CA THR A 437 31.32 -15.81 -18.49
C THR A 437 31.83 -14.89 -19.58
N ALA A 438 33.15 -14.94 -19.78
CA ALA A 438 33.79 -14.30 -20.91
C ALA A 438 33.60 -15.17 -22.16
N PRO A 439 33.62 -14.59 -23.37
CA PRO A 439 33.69 -15.37 -24.59
C PRO A 439 34.98 -16.19 -24.61
N ASN A 440 34.88 -17.47 -24.98
CA ASN A 440 36.06 -18.29 -25.23
C ASN A 440 36.67 -17.86 -26.55
N PHE A 441 37.92 -17.42 -26.51
CA PHE A 441 38.66 -17.02 -27.71
C PHE A 441 40.00 -17.73 -27.80
N ILE A 442 40.44 -17.93 -29.04
CA ILE A 442 41.70 -18.56 -29.41
C ILE A 442 42.43 -17.70 -30.42
N VAL A 443 43.72 -17.99 -30.59
CA VAL A 443 44.57 -17.35 -31.59
C VAL A 443 44.70 -18.32 -32.75
N GLU A 444 44.19 -17.92 -33.91
CA GLU A 444 44.10 -18.75 -35.11
C GLU A 444 45.40 -18.65 -35.93
N GLU A 445 45.90 -17.43 -36.14
CA GLU A 445 47.13 -17.18 -36.89
C GLU A 445 47.98 -16.06 -36.28
N THR A 446 49.29 -16.15 -36.47
CA THR A 446 50.27 -15.12 -36.06
C THR A 446 51.26 -14.86 -37.19
N SER A 447 51.55 -13.58 -37.46
CA SER A 447 52.64 -13.09 -38.32
C SER A 447 53.62 -12.23 -37.50
N SER A 448 54.57 -11.59 -38.17
CA SER A 448 55.47 -10.62 -37.53
C SER A 448 54.78 -9.32 -37.13
N ASP A 449 53.70 -8.96 -37.82
CA ASP A 449 53.01 -7.67 -37.69
C ASP A 449 51.51 -7.80 -37.32
N SER A 450 50.99 -9.02 -37.21
CA SER A 450 49.56 -9.24 -36.98
C SER A 450 49.24 -10.51 -36.18
N ILE A 451 48.10 -10.48 -35.50
CA ILE A 451 47.52 -11.61 -34.75
C ILE A 451 46.05 -11.75 -35.14
N LEU A 452 45.62 -12.93 -35.58
CA LEU A 452 44.23 -13.26 -35.85
C LEU A 452 43.63 -14.00 -34.66
N VAL A 453 42.59 -13.42 -34.05
CA VAL A 453 41.83 -14.04 -32.96
C VAL A 453 40.44 -14.44 -33.41
N LYS A 454 39.90 -15.50 -32.80
CA LYS A 454 38.57 -16.05 -33.07
C LYS A 454 37.88 -16.44 -31.77
N TRP A 455 36.58 -16.22 -31.64
CA TRP A 455 35.80 -16.50 -30.43
C TRP A 455 34.43 -17.11 -30.73
N GLU A 456 33.86 -17.75 -29.71
CA GLU A 456 32.54 -18.39 -29.77
C GLU A 456 31.44 -17.55 -29.14
N ASP A 457 30.18 -17.90 -29.45
CA ASP A 457 29.01 -17.30 -28.83
C ASP A 457 28.85 -17.72 -27.37
N ILE A 458 28.44 -16.76 -26.54
CA ILE A 458 28.13 -17.01 -25.13
C ILE A 458 26.70 -17.57 -25.07
N PRO A 459 26.44 -18.69 -24.36
CA PRO A 459 25.10 -19.22 -24.18
C PRO A 459 24.13 -18.15 -23.61
N ILE A 460 22.87 -18.15 -24.07
CA ILE A 460 21.87 -17.13 -23.69
C ILE A 460 21.70 -17.00 -22.17
N ASP A 461 21.74 -18.13 -21.46
CA ASP A 461 21.62 -18.18 -19.99
C ASP A 461 22.84 -17.56 -19.28
N GLU A 462 23.99 -17.47 -19.95
CA GLU A 462 25.21 -16.86 -19.44
C GLU A 462 25.39 -15.40 -19.85
N CYS A 463 24.75 -14.96 -20.94
CA CYS A 463 24.75 -13.55 -21.38
C CYS A 463 24.14 -12.62 -20.33
N ARG A 464 23.10 -13.07 -19.63
CA ARG A 464 22.34 -12.31 -18.61
C ARG A 464 21.83 -10.92 -19.04
N GLY A 465 21.74 -10.68 -20.34
CA GLY A 465 21.27 -9.44 -20.96
C GLY A 465 21.39 -9.53 -22.48
N PHE A 466 20.95 -8.49 -23.18
CA PHE A 466 21.13 -8.41 -24.63
C PHE A 466 22.58 -8.06 -24.92
N LEU A 467 23.29 -8.97 -25.58
CA LEU A 467 24.68 -8.75 -25.98
C LEU A 467 24.75 -7.52 -26.89
N LYS A 468 25.63 -6.57 -26.56
CA LYS A 468 25.83 -5.32 -27.32
C LYS A 468 27.12 -5.31 -28.12
N GLY A 469 28.10 -6.12 -27.73
CA GLY A 469 29.36 -6.25 -28.43
C GLY A 469 30.45 -6.96 -27.62
N TYR A 470 31.65 -6.95 -28.17
CA TYR A 470 32.87 -7.48 -27.57
C TYR A 470 33.94 -6.39 -27.52
N LEU A 471 34.70 -6.34 -26.42
CA LEU A 471 35.87 -5.48 -26.26
C LEU A 471 37.12 -6.35 -26.29
N LEU A 472 37.94 -6.17 -27.33
CA LEU A 472 39.26 -6.79 -27.44
C LEU A 472 40.31 -5.74 -27.07
N SER A 473 40.93 -5.93 -25.91
CA SER A 473 41.99 -5.07 -25.39
C SER A 473 43.34 -5.77 -25.56
N PHE A 474 44.37 -5.05 -25.99
CA PHE A 474 45.70 -5.62 -26.14
C PHE A 474 46.80 -4.60 -25.85
N ALA A 475 47.87 -5.07 -25.23
CA ALA A 475 49.10 -4.31 -25.00
C ALA A 475 50.30 -5.24 -24.97
N LYS A 476 51.51 -4.68 -25.04
CA LYS A 476 52.73 -5.45 -24.79
C LYS A 476 52.74 -5.93 -23.34
N GLY A 477 53.06 -7.20 -23.13
CA GLY A 477 53.03 -7.81 -21.80
C GLY A 477 53.70 -9.18 -21.76
N GLU A 478 54.37 -9.47 -20.65
CA GLU A 478 55.09 -10.71 -20.39
C GLU A 478 54.34 -11.59 -19.38
N LYS A 479 54.43 -12.91 -19.56
CA LYS A 479 53.64 -13.90 -18.81
C LYS A 479 54.01 -13.98 -17.31
N ASP A 480 55.23 -13.58 -16.94
CA ASP A 480 55.80 -13.73 -15.58
C ASP A 480 55.75 -12.45 -14.72
N ALA A 481 55.15 -11.37 -15.21
CA ALA A 481 55.02 -10.14 -14.42
C ALA A 481 53.86 -10.25 -13.40
N LEU A 482 54.20 -10.33 -12.11
CA LEU A 482 53.25 -10.17 -11.00
C LEU A 482 52.70 -8.73 -10.96
N LYS A 483 51.63 -8.43 -11.73
CA LYS A 483 50.58 -7.36 -11.59
C LYS A 483 50.12 -6.77 -12.94
N PRO A 484 49.00 -6.03 -12.99
CA PRO A 484 47.61 -6.39 -12.70
C PRO A 484 46.82 -6.48 -14.04
N ARG A 485 45.48 -6.55 -13.97
CA ARG A 485 44.58 -6.55 -15.14
C ARG A 485 44.89 -5.39 -16.09
N LEU A 486 44.82 -5.59 -17.41
CA LEU A 486 45.03 -4.53 -18.42
C LEU A 486 44.14 -3.30 -18.16
N SER A 487 42.97 -3.53 -17.56
CA SER A 487 41.94 -2.53 -17.25
C SER A 487 42.20 -1.65 -15.99
N GLU A 488 43.16 -1.98 -15.12
CA GLU A 488 43.48 -1.20 -13.90
C GLU A 488 44.75 -0.35 -14.01
N SER A 489 45.60 -0.65 -14.99
CA SER A 489 46.81 0.11 -15.26
C SER A 489 46.48 1.19 -16.28
N GLY A 490 46.76 2.46 -15.97
CA GLY A 490 46.74 3.57 -16.94
C GLY A 490 47.87 3.42 -17.98
N ASN A 491 47.93 2.26 -18.64
CA ASN A 491 48.98 1.88 -19.56
C ASN A 491 48.80 2.68 -20.86
N PRO A 492 49.71 3.60 -21.19
CA PRO A 492 49.58 4.45 -22.37
C PRO A 492 49.65 3.67 -23.70
N GLU A 493 50.06 2.39 -23.68
CA GLU A 493 50.11 1.52 -24.86
C GLU A 493 48.88 0.61 -25.04
N LEU A 494 47.86 0.72 -24.18
CA LEU A 494 46.65 -0.09 -24.28
C LEU A 494 45.83 0.29 -25.52
N LYS A 495 45.65 -0.66 -26.44
CA LYS A 495 44.73 -0.53 -27.57
C LYS A 495 43.46 -1.32 -27.30
N VAL A 496 42.30 -0.71 -27.56
CA VAL A 496 40.99 -1.33 -27.34
C VAL A 496 40.18 -1.26 -28.64
N ASN A 497 39.76 -2.42 -29.12
CA ASN A 497 38.87 -2.55 -30.27
C ASN A 497 37.47 -2.90 -29.79
N ASN A 498 36.49 -2.02 -30.08
CA ASN A 498 35.09 -2.27 -29.79
C ASN A 498 34.37 -2.89 -31.00
N ILE A 499 33.88 -4.12 -30.85
CA ILE A 499 33.21 -4.90 -31.88
C ILE A 499 31.72 -4.94 -31.55
N THR A 500 30.95 -4.06 -32.19
CA THR A 500 29.48 -3.99 -32.02
C THR A 500 28.73 -4.95 -32.96
N ASP A 501 29.39 -5.41 -34.02
CA ASP A 501 28.82 -6.36 -34.96
C ASP A 501 28.93 -7.78 -34.39
N LEU A 502 27.81 -8.28 -33.85
CA LEU A 502 27.74 -9.60 -33.23
C LEU A 502 27.92 -10.76 -34.22
N THR A 503 27.82 -10.52 -35.53
CA THR A 503 28.07 -11.55 -36.54
C THR A 503 29.55 -11.84 -36.72
N LYS A 504 30.42 -10.89 -36.34
CA LYS A 504 31.87 -11.09 -36.37
C LYS A 504 32.31 -11.99 -35.22
N LYS A 505 32.93 -13.10 -35.57
CA LYS A 505 33.53 -14.08 -34.65
C LYS A 505 35.06 -14.16 -34.73
N SER A 506 35.66 -13.31 -35.56
CA SER A 506 37.11 -13.19 -35.67
C SER A 506 37.53 -11.75 -35.95
N MET A 507 38.75 -11.41 -35.56
CA MET A 507 39.36 -10.11 -35.80
C MET A 507 40.87 -10.25 -35.96
N LYS A 508 41.41 -9.58 -36.97
CA LYS A 508 42.85 -9.46 -37.18
C LYS A 508 43.37 -8.16 -36.58
N ILE A 509 44.27 -8.28 -35.62
CA ILE A 509 45.02 -7.17 -35.03
C ILE A 509 46.22 -6.90 -35.93
N LEU A 510 46.42 -5.64 -36.35
CA LEU A 510 47.48 -5.22 -37.27
C LEU A 510 48.47 -4.28 -36.56
N ASP A 511 49.54 -3.90 -37.26
CA ASP A 511 50.57 -2.93 -36.83
C ASP A 511 51.26 -3.33 -35.50
N LEU A 512 51.56 -4.63 -35.37
CA LEU A 512 52.30 -5.19 -34.24
C LEU A 512 53.80 -5.24 -34.54
N GLN A 513 54.61 -5.30 -33.49
CA GLN A 513 56.06 -5.48 -33.61
C GLN A 513 56.40 -6.96 -33.64
N GLY A 514 57.32 -7.36 -34.52
CA GLY A 514 57.82 -8.72 -34.60
C GLY A 514 58.54 -9.15 -33.32
N LYS A 515 58.53 -10.45 -33.04
CA LYS A 515 59.21 -11.06 -31.86
C LYS A 515 58.83 -10.40 -30.53
N THR A 516 57.59 -9.93 -30.40
CA THR A 516 57.12 -9.18 -29.23
C THR A 516 55.97 -9.93 -28.56
N SER A 517 55.98 -10.01 -27.23
CA SER A 517 54.91 -10.62 -26.43
C SER A 517 53.77 -9.63 -26.20
N TYR A 518 52.55 -10.04 -26.55
CA TYR A 518 51.32 -9.29 -26.37
C TYR A 518 50.39 -10.03 -25.43
N GLN A 519 49.79 -9.29 -24.50
CA GLN A 519 48.67 -9.76 -23.70
C GLN A 519 47.36 -9.29 -24.36
N LEU A 520 46.49 -10.24 -24.67
CA LEU A 520 45.17 -10.03 -25.25
C LEU A 520 44.11 -10.28 -24.17
N GLU A 521 43.09 -9.43 -24.10
CA GLU A 521 41.98 -9.55 -23.17
C GLU A 521 40.66 -9.36 -23.93
N LEU A 522 39.81 -10.39 -23.94
CA LEU A 522 38.48 -10.33 -24.56
C LEU A 522 37.40 -10.34 -23.49
N GLN A 523 36.51 -9.34 -23.58
CA GLN A 523 35.31 -9.22 -22.76
C GLN A 523 34.09 -9.07 -23.66
N ALA A 524 32.94 -9.53 -23.18
CA ALA A 524 31.66 -9.23 -23.80
C ALA A 524 30.87 -8.29 -22.90
N TYR A 525 29.98 -7.48 -23.48
CA TYR A 525 29.20 -6.54 -22.68
C TYR A 525 27.72 -6.51 -23.08
N THR A 526 26.90 -6.27 -22.07
CA THR A 526 25.47 -5.98 -22.17
C THR A 526 25.22 -4.56 -21.65
N ALA A 527 23.96 -4.11 -21.65
CA ALA A 527 23.62 -2.86 -20.96
C ALA A 527 23.88 -2.92 -19.44
N GLY A 528 23.99 -4.13 -18.87
CA GLY A 528 24.29 -4.34 -17.45
C GLY A 528 25.77 -4.25 -17.07
N GLY A 529 26.69 -4.29 -18.05
CA GLY A 529 28.14 -4.15 -17.84
C GLY A 529 28.98 -5.19 -18.57
N LEU A 530 30.26 -5.27 -18.19
CA LEU A 530 31.28 -6.14 -18.79
C LEU A 530 31.35 -7.52 -18.13
N SER A 531 31.60 -8.55 -18.95
CA SER A 531 31.95 -9.88 -18.47
C SER A 531 33.28 -9.85 -17.70
N PRO A 532 33.60 -10.89 -16.92
CA PRO A 532 34.98 -11.15 -16.54
C PRO A 532 35.89 -11.16 -17.77
N PRO A 533 37.17 -10.79 -17.64
CA PRO A 533 38.13 -10.90 -18.74
C PRO A 533 38.57 -12.34 -19.00
N ASN A 534 38.70 -12.69 -20.28
CA ASN A 534 39.49 -13.83 -20.71
C ASN A 534 40.82 -13.30 -21.28
N SER A 535 41.95 -13.78 -20.79
CA SER A 535 43.27 -13.27 -21.19
C SER A 535 44.15 -14.35 -21.81
N LEU A 536 44.85 -14.00 -22.90
CA LEU A 536 45.82 -14.85 -23.58
C LEU A 536 47.12 -14.09 -23.84
N TYR A 537 48.25 -14.80 -23.83
CA TYR A 537 49.55 -14.26 -24.22
C TYR A 537 49.98 -14.85 -25.54
N VAL A 538 50.44 -14.00 -26.46
CA VAL A 538 50.89 -14.40 -27.80
C VAL A 538 52.15 -13.64 -28.16
N VAL A 539 53.12 -14.36 -28.72
CA VAL A 539 54.34 -13.78 -29.27
C VAL A 539 54.21 -13.74 -30.80
N THR A 540 54.43 -12.56 -31.38
CA THR A 540 54.48 -12.38 -32.85
C THR A 540 55.70 -13.08 -33.44
N LYS A 541 55.61 -13.49 -34.70
CA LYS A 541 56.74 -14.12 -35.40
C LYS A 541 57.87 -13.10 -35.64
N GLU A 542 59.05 -13.60 -35.96
CA GLU A 542 60.17 -12.73 -36.31
C GLU A 542 59.96 -12.12 -37.70
N ASP A 543 60.28 -10.83 -37.86
CA ASP A 543 60.23 -10.17 -39.16
C ASP A 543 61.44 -10.56 -40.01
N SER A 544 61.42 -11.79 -40.51
CA SER A 544 62.50 -12.35 -41.32
C SER A 544 62.74 -11.55 -42.59
N VAL A 545 61.69 -10.97 -43.19
CA VAL A 545 61.80 -10.15 -44.41
C VAL A 545 62.49 -8.82 -44.09
N GLY A 546 62.06 -8.13 -43.03
CA GLY A 546 62.72 -6.91 -42.57
C GLY A 546 64.19 -7.14 -42.20
N LEU A 547 64.50 -8.24 -41.52
CA LEU A 547 65.88 -8.64 -41.21
C LEU A 547 66.71 -8.93 -42.47
N ILE A 548 66.16 -9.67 -43.44
CA ILE A 548 66.84 -9.97 -44.71
C ILE A 548 67.12 -8.69 -45.49
N ILE A 549 66.14 -7.77 -45.58
CA ILE A 549 66.32 -6.47 -46.25
C ILE A 549 67.36 -5.62 -45.52
N ALA A 550 67.33 -5.59 -44.18
CA ALA A 550 68.30 -4.87 -43.36
C ALA A 550 69.74 -5.40 -43.49
N ILE A 551 69.93 -6.66 -43.90
CA ILE A 551 71.25 -7.24 -44.19
C ILE A 551 71.62 -7.06 -45.66
N LEU A 552 70.70 -7.33 -46.59
CA LEU A 552 70.95 -7.29 -48.04
C LEU A 552 71.21 -5.87 -48.54
N ILE A 553 70.54 -4.84 -48.01
CA ILE A 553 70.77 -3.45 -48.44
C ILE A 553 72.21 -3.01 -48.13
N PRO A 554 72.73 -3.13 -46.89
CA PRO A 554 74.13 -2.83 -46.60
C PRO A 554 75.11 -3.66 -47.44
N VAL A 555 74.85 -4.96 -47.63
CA VAL A 555 75.71 -5.83 -48.45
C VAL A 555 75.72 -5.37 -49.91
N ALA A 556 74.55 -5.05 -50.49
CA ALA A 556 74.44 -4.54 -51.85
C ALA A 556 75.16 -3.20 -52.01
N VAL A 557 75.05 -2.29 -51.03
CA VAL A 557 75.77 -1.00 -51.02
C VAL A 557 77.28 -1.22 -50.95
N VAL A 558 77.76 -2.11 -50.07
CA VAL A 558 79.20 -2.43 -49.97
C VAL A 558 79.73 -3.06 -51.26
N VAL A 559 78.98 -3.98 -51.88
CA VAL A 559 79.35 -4.58 -53.17
C VAL A 559 79.37 -3.52 -54.27
N LEU A 560 78.36 -2.63 -54.33
CA LEU A 560 78.32 -1.55 -55.32
C LEU A 560 79.52 -0.60 -55.16
N LEU A 561 79.83 -0.21 -53.93
CA LEU A 561 81.01 0.60 -53.60
C LEU A 561 82.31 -0.13 -53.94
N GLY A 562 82.38 -1.44 -53.69
CA GLY A 562 83.53 -2.28 -54.06
C GLY A 562 83.73 -2.40 -55.57
N VAL A 563 82.65 -2.57 -56.35
CA VAL A 563 82.68 -2.56 -57.82
C VAL A 563 83.12 -1.19 -58.34
N LEU A 564 82.56 -0.09 -57.80
CA LEU A 564 82.96 1.26 -58.18
C LEU A 564 84.43 1.53 -57.85
N ALA A 565 84.91 1.10 -56.68
CA ALA A 565 86.32 1.21 -56.30
C ALA A 565 87.23 0.37 -57.22
N SER A 566 86.81 -0.84 -57.58
CA SER A 566 87.55 -1.70 -58.51
C SER A 566 87.62 -1.09 -59.92
N ILE A 567 86.53 -0.52 -60.42
CA ILE A 567 86.51 0.22 -61.70
C ILE A 567 87.46 1.43 -61.64
N PHE A 568 87.47 2.18 -60.54
CA PHE A 568 88.41 3.29 -60.34
C PHE A 568 89.86 2.83 -60.25
N CYS A 569 90.14 1.74 -59.55
CA CYS A 569 91.47 1.13 -59.46
C CYS A 569 91.95 0.57 -60.81
N TYR A 570 91.05 -0.01 -61.61
CA TYR A 570 91.37 -0.50 -62.95
C TYR A 570 91.69 0.66 -63.91
N ARG A 571 90.89 1.74 -63.89
CA ARG A 571 91.19 2.97 -64.66
C ARG A 571 92.50 3.65 -64.25
N LYS A 572 92.97 3.46 -63.01
CA LYS A 572 94.24 4.03 -62.53
C LYS A 572 95.47 3.17 -62.87
N ARG A 573 95.29 1.93 -63.33
CA ARG A 573 96.38 1.02 -63.73
C ARG A 573 96.83 1.21 -65.19
N GLU A 574 96.06 1.96 -65.99
CA GLU A 574 96.39 2.34 -67.38
C GLU A 574 97.06 3.72 -67.50
N TRP A 575 97.70 4.23 -66.44
CA TRP A 575 98.47 5.48 -66.45
C TRP A 575 99.91 5.25 -65.99
#